data_AF-A0A226DPG5-F1
#
_entry.id   AF-A0A226DPG5-F1
#
_cell.length_a   1.000
_cell.length_b   1.000
_cell.length_c   1.000
_cell.angle_alpha   90.00
_cell.angle_beta   90.00
_cell.angle_gamma   90.00
#
_symmetry.space_group_name_H-M   'P 1'
#
loop_
_entity.id
_entity.type
_entity.pdbx_description
1 polymer ?
#
loop_
_entity_poly.entity_id
_entity_poly.type
_entity_poly.pdbx_seq_one_letter_code
_entity_poly.pdbx_strand_id
1 'polypeptide(L)'
;MLIGFWWLFVIVTVTTYSGNLVAFLTFPKIESPVNTVEDLTNFRGVESWGFLAGSVIEDHLMRSSDPQFEILYKKAIKHAAFNKTVLDLVSHHQHAYIDWQIVLATAIRDSLRITGKCEYIVGSESFFEEKIALAVPKKSPYLPVFNKQIGQMSQTGLLKKWKSRYWPGKDRCSRMTISAGNRKVGVGDMQGSFYLLCLGFGVALVVLIIEVIVTRRKKKKMIDTLKILVGGAGKDIKFWKDKQFPFLQ
;
A
#
# COMPACT_ATOMS: atom_id res chain seq x y z
N MET A 1 -9.36 -42.64 -13.24
CA MET A 1 -10.18 -41.46 -12.88
C MET A 1 -9.49 -40.52 -11.89
N LEU A 2 -8.86 -41.01 -10.82
CA LEU A 2 -8.17 -40.17 -9.81
C LEU A 2 -7.07 -39.25 -10.39
N ILE A 3 -6.25 -39.76 -11.31
CA ILE A 3 -5.23 -38.95 -12.00
C ILE A 3 -5.86 -37.77 -12.76
N GLY A 4 -6.97 -38.00 -13.46
CA GLY A 4 -7.65 -36.95 -14.24
C GLY A 4 -8.26 -35.87 -13.35
N PHE A 5 -8.89 -36.28 -12.24
CA PHE A 5 -9.42 -35.34 -11.25
C PHE A 5 -8.31 -34.52 -10.59
N TRP A 6 -7.19 -35.16 -10.22
CA TRP A 6 -6.04 -34.48 -9.64
C TRP A 6 -5.44 -33.44 -10.59
N TRP A 7 -5.22 -33.82 -11.85
CA TRP A 7 -4.69 -32.90 -12.86
C TRP A 7 -5.63 -31.73 -13.13
N LEU A 8 -6.94 -31.99 -13.23
CA LEU A 8 -7.94 -30.94 -13.40
C LEU A 8 -7.92 -29.97 -12.21
N PHE A 9 -7.89 -30.50 -10.98
CA PHE A 9 -7.80 -29.69 -9.76
C PHE A 9 -6.55 -28.80 -9.74
N VAL A 10 -5.38 -29.36 -10.11
CA VAL A 10 -4.11 -28.61 -10.18
C VAL A 10 -4.20 -27.50 -11.23
N ILE A 11 -4.68 -27.81 -12.44
CA ILE A 11 -4.79 -26.82 -13.52
C ILE A 11 -5.72 -25.67 -13.11
N VAL A 12 -6.91 -25.98 -12.56
CA VAL A 12 -7.87 -24.97 -12.10
C VAL A 12 -7.27 -24.10 -10.99
N THR A 13 -6.58 -24.71 -10.02
CA THR A 13 -5.98 -23.96 -8.90
C THR A 13 -4.85 -23.04 -9.37
N VAL A 14 -3.93 -23.54 -10.21
CA VAL A 14 -2.78 -22.76 -10.71
C VAL A 14 -3.23 -21.61 -11.62
N THR A 15 -4.18 -21.87 -12.51
CA THR A 15 -4.72 -20.83 -13.41
C THR A 15 -5.45 -19.73 -12.64
N THR A 16 -6.28 -20.10 -11.66
CA THR A 16 -7.00 -19.15 -10.81
C THR A 16 -6.03 -18.29 -9.98
N TYR A 17 -5.03 -18.91 -9.36
CA TYR A 17 -4.01 -18.20 -8.59
C TYR A 17 -3.22 -17.23 -9.47
N SER A 18 -2.76 -17.68 -10.63
CA SER A 18 -1.98 -16.86 -11.56
C SER A 18 -2.80 -15.68 -12.07
N GLY A 19 -4.07 -15.89 -12.41
CA GLY A 19 -4.98 -14.82 -12.85
C GLY A 19 -5.21 -13.76 -11.78
N ASN A 20 -5.48 -14.18 -10.53
CA ASN A 20 -5.68 -13.26 -9.42
C ASN A 20 -4.41 -12.48 -9.09
N LEU A 21 -3.25 -13.15 -9.09
CA LEU A 21 -1.96 -12.49 -8.85
C LEU A 21 -1.66 -11.41 -9.91
N VAL A 22 -1.87 -11.73 -11.19
CA VAL A 22 -1.71 -10.75 -12.29
C VAL A 22 -2.67 -9.58 -12.12
N ALA A 23 -3.94 -9.84 -11.77
CA ALA A 23 -4.91 -8.77 -11.53
C ALA A 23 -4.45 -7.83 -10.40
N PHE A 24 -3.96 -8.37 -9.28
CA PHE A 24 -3.43 -7.55 -8.19
C PHE A 24 -2.18 -6.76 -8.58
N LEU A 25 -1.25 -7.35 -9.34
CA LEU A 25 -0.01 -6.67 -9.75
C LEU A 25 -0.27 -5.57 -10.80
N THR A 26 -1.25 -5.77 -11.68
CA THR A 26 -1.62 -4.80 -12.72
C THR A 26 -2.51 -3.68 -12.19
N PHE A 27 -3.34 -3.95 -11.17
CA PHE A 27 -4.23 -2.98 -10.53
C PHE A 27 -3.94 -2.88 -9.02
N PRO A 28 -2.85 -2.19 -8.63
CA PRO A 28 -2.65 -1.88 -7.22
C PRO A 28 -3.80 -1.00 -6.75
N LYS A 29 -4.54 -1.46 -5.75
CA LYS A 29 -5.48 -0.60 -5.02
C LYS A 29 -4.66 0.40 -4.21
N ILE A 30 -4.50 1.60 -4.74
CA ILE A 30 -4.02 2.73 -3.96
C ILE A 30 -5.24 3.26 -3.23
N GLU A 31 -5.46 2.74 -2.02
CA GLU A 31 -6.47 3.31 -1.13
C GLU A 31 -5.87 4.60 -0.54
N SER A 32 -6.51 5.73 -0.84
CA SER A 32 -6.16 7.00 -0.19
C SER A 32 -6.51 6.87 1.30
N PRO A 33 -5.56 7.12 2.21
CA PRO A 33 -5.79 6.96 3.64
C PRO A 33 -6.83 7.94 4.20
N VAL A 34 -7.08 9.06 3.51
CA VAL A 34 -8.05 10.08 3.90
C VAL A 34 -8.90 10.46 2.70
N ASN A 35 -10.19 10.17 2.74
CA ASN A 35 -11.14 10.54 1.70
C ASN A 35 -12.25 11.46 2.21
N THR A 36 -12.58 11.34 3.48
CA THR A 36 -13.64 12.09 4.15
C THR A 36 -13.10 12.97 5.27
N VAL A 37 -13.90 13.94 5.72
CA VAL A 37 -13.59 14.74 6.91
C VAL A 37 -13.53 13.86 8.16
N GLU A 38 -14.37 12.83 8.23
CA GLU A 38 -14.35 11.87 9.32
C GLU A 38 -13.04 11.09 9.38
N ASP A 39 -12.57 10.57 8.23
CA ASP A 39 -11.27 9.92 8.12
C ASP A 39 -10.17 10.86 8.60
N LEU A 40 -10.21 12.14 8.21
CA LEU A 40 -9.19 13.11 8.61
C LEU A 40 -9.13 13.30 10.14
N THR A 41 -10.28 13.33 10.81
CA THR A 41 -10.34 13.53 12.27
C THR A 41 -10.01 12.27 13.08
N ASN A 42 -10.24 11.08 12.51
CA ASN A 42 -10.06 9.79 13.19
C ASN A 42 -8.71 9.11 12.85
N PHE A 43 -8.16 9.39 11.67
CA PHE A 43 -6.96 8.74 11.17
C PHE A 43 -5.70 9.29 11.86
N ARG A 44 -4.95 8.40 12.53
CA ARG A 44 -3.73 8.77 13.27
C ARG A 44 -2.52 9.10 12.39
N GLY A 45 -2.56 8.80 11.09
CA GLY A 45 -1.44 9.06 10.18
C GLY A 45 -1.43 10.46 9.56
N VAL A 46 -2.39 11.32 9.91
CA VAL A 46 -2.34 12.76 9.64
C VAL A 46 -2.29 13.46 11.00
N GLU A 47 -1.14 14.05 11.32
CA GLU A 47 -0.92 14.66 12.64
C GLU A 47 -1.58 16.02 12.76
N SER A 48 -1.73 16.74 11.64
CA SER A 48 -2.30 18.09 11.63
C SER A 48 -3.00 18.40 10.32
N TRP A 49 -3.93 19.35 10.36
CA TRP A 49 -4.57 19.90 9.17
C TRP A 49 -4.70 21.40 9.28
N GLY A 50 -4.91 22.07 8.14
CA GLY A 50 -5.02 23.51 8.11
C GLY A 50 -5.71 24.05 6.88
N PHE A 51 -6.10 25.31 6.96
CA PHE A 51 -6.72 26.08 5.89
C PHE A 51 -6.23 27.53 5.96
N LEU A 52 -6.54 28.30 4.92
CA LEU A 52 -6.21 29.73 4.86
C LEU A 52 -7.01 30.53 5.91
N ALA A 53 -6.31 31.36 6.68
CA ALA A 53 -6.92 32.26 7.67
C ALA A 53 -7.80 33.32 6.98
N GLY A 54 -8.98 33.58 7.54
CA GLY A 54 -9.99 34.49 6.99
C GLY A 54 -10.69 33.96 5.74
N SER A 55 -10.57 32.65 5.45
CA SER A 55 -11.27 32.02 4.33
C SER A 55 -12.75 31.76 4.64
N VAL A 56 -13.54 31.60 3.59
CA VAL A 56 -14.95 31.19 3.71
C VAL A 56 -15.10 29.83 4.41
N ILE A 57 -14.09 28.97 4.28
CA ILE A 57 -14.02 27.68 4.96
C ILE A 57 -13.94 27.91 6.48
N GLU A 58 -13.11 28.84 6.95
CA GLU A 58 -13.02 29.18 8.37
C GLU A 58 -14.36 29.66 8.93
N ASP A 59 -15.01 30.59 8.25
CA ASP A 59 -16.32 31.12 8.63
C ASP A 59 -17.39 30.03 8.64
N HIS A 60 -17.36 29.12 7.67
CA HIS A 60 -18.31 28.00 7.59
C HIS A 60 -18.10 27.01 8.74
N LEU A 61 -16.86 26.61 9.01
CA LEU A 61 -16.53 25.68 10.09
C LEU A 61 -16.84 26.28 11.45
N MET A 62 -16.64 27.59 11.65
CA MET A 62 -16.99 28.28 12.89
C MET A 62 -18.50 28.36 13.13
N ARG A 63 -19.31 28.48 12.06
CA ARG A 63 -20.78 28.59 12.18
C ARG A 63 -21.50 27.26 12.16
N SER A 64 -20.84 26.18 11.74
CA SER A 64 -21.48 24.87 11.67
C SER A 64 -21.82 24.33 13.05
N SER A 65 -22.97 23.67 13.16
CA SER A 65 -23.38 22.94 14.37
C SER A 65 -22.94 21.46 14.36
N ASP A 66 -22.23 21.03 13.32
CA ASP A 66 -21.75 19.65 13.21
C ASP A 66 -20.55 19.41 14.15
N PRO A 67 -20.59 18.39 15.02
CA PRO A 67 -19.49 18.08 15.94
C PRO A 67 -18.18 17.75 15.21
N GLN A 68 -18.22 17.15 14.01
CA GLN A 68 -17.02 16.86 13.24
C GLN A 68 -16.34 18.16 12.76
N PHE A 69 -17.12 19.14 12.31
CA PHE A 69 -16.60 20.42 11.86
C PHE A 69 -16.09 21.27 13.03
N GLU A 70 -16.69 21.15 14.21
CA GLU A 70 -16.18 21.79 15.43
C GLU A 70 -14.80 21.23 15.82
N ILE A 71 -14.63 19.90 15.77
CA ILE A 71 -13.34 19.24 16.02
C ILE A 71 -12.31 19.66 14.96
N LEU A 72 -12.73 19.69 13.70
CA LEU A 72 -11.90 20.11 12.58
C LEU A 72 -11.42 21.56 12.78
N TYR A 73 -12.31 22.48 13.15
CA TYR A 73 -11.97 23.88 13.41
C TYR A 73 -11.02 24.04 14.60
N LYS A 74 -11.31 23.40 15.74
CA LYS A 74 -10.53 23.56 16.98
C LYS A 74 -9.09 23.07 16.86
N LYS A 75 -8.86 22.01 16.08
CA LYS A 75 -7.52 21.41 15.89
C LYS A 75 -6.81 21.89 14.63
N ALA A 76 -7.45 22.73 13.81
CA ALA A 76 -6.85 23.22 12.58
C ALA A 76 -5.77 24.28 12.84
N ILE A 77 -4.71 24.23 12.04
CA ILE A 77 -3.69 25.27 11.93
C ILE A 77 -4.16 26.30 10.91
N LYS A 78 -4.18 27.58 11.32
CA LYS A 78 -4.56 28.69 10.46
C LYS A 78 -3.33 29.21 9.74
N HIS A 79 -3.25 28.98 8.43
CA HIS A 79 -2.14 29.44 7.61
C HIS A 79 -2.40 30.86 7.11
N ALA A 80 -1.38 31.73 7.18
CA ALA A 80 -1.51 33.11 6.68
C ALA A 80 -1.59 33.19 5.14
N ALA A 81 -0.97 32.23 4.45
CA ALA A 81 -0.96 32.16 2.99
C ALA A 81 -0.73 30.72 2.52
N PHE A 82 -1.29 30.38 1.36
CA PHE A 82 -1.00 29.12 0.68
C PHE A 82 0.31 29.24 -0.11
N ASN A 83 1.39 28.73 0.48
CA ASN A 83 2.76 28.84 -0.05
C ASN A 83 3.43 27.46 -0.14
N LYS A 84 4.61 27.42 -0.78
CA LYS A 84 5.44 26.21 -0.88
C LYS A 84 5.75 25.57 0.47
N THR A 85 5.91 26.37 1.52
CA THR A 85 6.11 25.87 2.89
C THR A 85 4.96 24.97 3.34
N VAL A 86 3.71 25.35 3.05
CA VAL A 86 2.53 24.55 3.38
C VAL A 86 2.53 23.25 2.56
N LEU A 87 2.90 23.30 1.29
CA LEU A 87 3.05 22.11 0.43
C LEU A 87 4.17 21.17 0.91
N ASP A 88 5.26 21.71 1.45
CA ASP A 88 6.35 20.93 2.04
C ASP A 88 5.92 20.25 3.34
N LEU A 89 5.11 20.95 4.17
CA LEU A 89 4.47 20.36 5.35
C LEU A 89 3.56 19.18 4.99
N VAL A 90 2.75 19.33 3.93
CA VAL A 90 1.88 18.25 3.44
C VAL A 90 2.70 17.03 2.98
N SER A 91 3.85 17.28 2.33
CA SER A 91 4.72 16.23 1.82
C SER A 91 5.49 15.49 2.92
N HIS A 92 6.04 16.20 3.92
CA HIS A 92 7.00 15.64 4.88
C HIS A 92 6.42 15.42 6.29
N HIS A 93 5.46 16.22 6.71
CA HIS A 93 4.99 16.30 8.10
C HIS A 93 3.57 15.78 8.30
N GLN A 94 3.10 14.89 7.42
CA GLN A 94 1.76 14.27 7.52
C GLN A 94 0.67 15.32 7.79
N HIS A 95 0.73 16.44 7.06
CA HIS A 95 -0.21 17.55 7.17
C HIS A 95 -1.27 17.46 6.07
N ALA A 96 -2.54 17.71 6.38
CA ALA A 96 -3.58 17.86 5.37
C ALA A 96 -3.93 19.33 5.17
N TYR A 97 -3.96 19.79 3.92
CA TYR A 97 -4.37 21.15 3.59
C TYR A 97 -5.76 21.16 2.95
N ILE A 98 -6.65 21.98 3.49
CA ILE A 98 -8.04 22.09 3.11
C ILE A 98 -8.26 23.41 2.37
N ASP A 99 -8.69 23.31 1.12
CA ASP A 99 -8.97 24.46 0.25
C ASP A 99 -9.93 24.06 -0.87
N TRP A 100 -10.32 25.00 -1.71
CA TRP A 100 -11.11 24.73 -2.89
C TRP A 100 -10.42 23.72 -3.82
N GLN A 101 -11.22 22.82 -4.39
CA GLN A 101 -10.73 21.78 -5.29
C GLN A 101 -9.92 22.33 -6.47
N ILE A 102 -10.22 23.55 -6.96
CA ILE A 102 -9.42 24.20 -8.01
C ILE A 102 -8.04 24.61 -7.52
N VAL A 103 -7.93 25.19 -6.32
CA VAL A 103 -6.66 25.64 -5.75
C VAL A 103 -5.76 24.43 -5.55
N LEU A 104 -6.31 23.34 -4.99
CA LEU A 104 -5.60 22.09 -4.82
C LEU A 104 -5.19 21.48 -6.17
N ALA A 105 -6.11 21.37 -7.13
CA ALA A 105 -5.82 20.79 -8.43
C ALA A 105 -4.76 21.58 -9.21
N THR A 106 -4.77 22.91 -9.12
CA THR A 106 -3.74 23.77 -9.74
C THR A 106 -2.38 23.61 -9.05
N ALA A 107 -2.34 23.55 -7.71
CA ALA A 107 -1.11 23.32 -6.96
C ALA A 107 -0.45 21.97 -7.31
N ILE A 108 -1.24 20.90 -7.43
CA ILE A 108 -0.75 19.57 -7.82
C ILE A 108 -0.24 19.57 -9.26
N ARG A 109 -0.92 20.29 -10.16
CA ARG A 109 -0.45 20.43 -11.54
C ARG A 109 0.88 21.17 -11.61
N ASP A 110 1.02 22.25 -10.85
CA ASP A 110 2.25 23.03 -10.82
C ASP A 110 3.42 22.25 -10.21
N SER A 111 3.17 21.49 -9.13
CA SER A 111 4.19 20.60 -8.56
C SER A 111 4.60 19.51 -9.55
N LEU A 112 3.63 18.87 -10.22
CA LEU A 112 3.90 17.90 -11.29
C LEU A 112 4.72 18.50 -12.44
N ARG A 113 4.47 19.75 -12.82
CA ARG A 113 5.23 20.44 -13.88
C ARG A 113 6.68 20.70 -13.49
N ILE A 114 6.95 20.92 -12.20
CA ILE A 114 8.28 21.23 -11.67
C ILE A 114 9.07 19.95 -11.37
N THR A 115 8.49 19.02 -10.61
CA THR A 115 9.19 17.81 -10.12
C THR A 115 9.03 16.62 -11.06
N GLY A 116 7.99 16.61 -11.89
CA GLY A 116 7.65 15.46 -12.74
C GLY A 116 6.99 14.30 -11.99
N LYS A 117 6.74 14.42 -10.68
CA LYS A 117 6.20 13.36 -9.81
C LYS A 117 4.81 13.71 -9.25
N CYS A 118 4.06 12.68 -8.88
CA CYS A 118 2.74 12.81 -8.23
C CYS A 118 2.87 12.51 -6.74
N GLU A 119 3.13 13.55 -5.94
CA GLU A 119 3.35 13.42 -4.48
C GLU A 119 2.11 13.74 -3.66
N TYR A 120 1.08 14.32 -4.30
CA TYR A 120 -0.11 14.83 -3.63
C TYR A 120 -1.37 14.18 -4.20
N ILE A 121 -2.36 13.99 -3.33
CA ILE A 121 -3.69 13.48 -3.67
C ILE A 121 -4.75 14.39 -3.05
N VAL A 122 -5.92 14.47 -3.67
CA VAL A 122 -7.07 15.19 -3.16
C VAL A 122 -8.11 14.17 -2.71
N GLY A 123 -8.70 14.38 -1.53
CA GLY A 123 -9.80 13.55 -1.04
C GLY A 123 -10.99 13.55 -2.01
N SER A 124 -11.79 12.48 -1.98
CA SER A 124 -12.94 12.34 -2.87
C SER A 124 -14.17 13.13 -2.43
N GLU A 125 -14.29 13.41 -1.12
CA GLU A 125 -15.42 14.12 -0.57
C GLU A 125 -15.30 15.64 -0.76
N SER A 126 -16.41 16.26 -1.19
CA SER A 126 -16.60 17.71 -1.12
C SER A 126 -17.59 18.02 -0.02
N PHE A 127 -17.10 18.36 1.17
CA PHE A 127 -17.92 18.59 2.36
C PHE A 127 -18.58 20.00 2.39
N PHE A 128 -18.11 20.92 1.54
CA PHE A 128 -18.61 22.29 1.46
C PHE A 128 -18.80 22.71 0.01
N GLU A 129 -20.00 23.19 -0.34
CA GLU A 129 -20.30 23.76 -1.67
C GLU A 129 -20.49 25.27 -1.57
N GLU A 130 -19.53 26.02 -2.09
CA GLU A 130 -19.59 27.48 -2.15
C GLU A 130 -20.25 27.96 -3.45
N LYS A 131 -21.19 28.91 -3.33
CA LYS A 131 -21.84 29.54 -4.49
C LYS A 131 -21.15 30.84 -4.84
N ILE A 132 -20.56 30.88 -6.03
CA ILE A 132 -19.94 32.10 -6.58
C ILE A 132 -21.03 32.97 -7.21
N ALA A 133 -21.01 34.28 -6.91
CA ALA A 133 -21.95 35.25 -7.45
C ALA A 133 -21.26 36.56 -7.83
N LEU A 134 -21.85 37.29 -8.78
CA LEU A 134 -21.41 38.63 -9.15
C LEU A 134 -22.01 39.65 -8.18
N ALA A 135 -21.17 40.35 -7.43
CA ALA A 135 -21.60 41.42 -6.55
C ALA A 135 -21.86 42.71 -7.36
N VAL A 136 -22.99 43.36 -7.11
CA VAL A 136 -23.36 44.65 -7.69
C VAL A 136 -23.82 45.62 -6.59
N PRO A 137 -23.69 46.94 -6.80
CA PRO A 137 -24.17 47.93 -5.84
C PRO A 137 -25.65 47.74 -5.48
N LYS A 138 -25.99 48.03 -4.23
CA LYS A 138 -27.38 47.96 -3.75
C LYS A 138 -28.28 48.82 -4.65
N LYS A 139 -29.45 48.27 -5.02
CA LYS A 139 -30.45 48.91 -5.90
C LYS A 139 -29.96 49.22 -7.33
N SER A 140 -28.93 48.52 -7.82
CA SER A 140 -28.51 48.65 -9.22
C SER A 140 -29.60 48.18 -10.20
N PRO A 141 -29.95 48.98 -11.23
CA PRO A 141 -30.92 48.59 -12.26
C PRO A 141 -30.41 47.44 -13.14
N TYR A 142 -29.12 47.14 -13.11
CA TYR A 142 -28.50 46.09 -13.92
C TYR A 142 -28.59 44.69 -13.29
N LEU A 143 -28.91 44.59 -12.00
CA LEU A 143 -29.05 43.30 -11.31
C LEU A 143 -30.01 42.32 -12.04
N PRO A 144 -31.25 42.70 -12.42
CA PRO A 144 -32.14 41.79 -13.15
C PRO A 144 -31.59 41.40 -14.53
N VAL A 145 -30.87 42.31 -15.20
CA VAL A 145 -30.24 42.04 -16.50
C VAL A 145 -29.15 41.00 -16.35
N PHE A 146 -28.22 41.18 -15.40
CA PHE A 146 -27.16 40.21 -15.13
C PHE A 146 -27.72 38.84 -14.72
N ASN A 147 -28.70 38.80 -13.82
CA ASN A 147 -29.31 37.55 -13.40
C ASN A 147 -29.95 36.80 -14.57
N LYS A 148 -30.65 37.52 -15.47
CA LYS A 148 -31.23 36.91 -16.68
C LYS A 148 -30.14 36.34 -17.59
N GLN A 149 -29.08 37.09 -17.86
CA GLN A 149 -28.00 36.65 -18.76
C GLN A 149 -27.19 35.49 -18.17
N ILE A 150 -26.83 35.55 -16.89
CA ILE A 150 -26.14 34.44 -16.20
C ILE A 150 -27.03 33.19 -16.17
N GLY A 151 -28.34 33.36 -15.94
CA GLY A 151 -29.32 32.28 -16.02
C GLY A 151 -29.33 31.62 -17.39
N GLN A 152 -29.37 32.41 -18.47
CA GLN A 152 -29.30 31.90 -19.85
C GLN A 152 -27.96 31.19 -20.14
N MET A 153 -26.83 31.73 -19.68
CA MET A 153 -25.51 31.09 -19.83
C MET A 153 -25.42 29.75 -19.08
N SER A 154 -26.08 29.65 -17.93
CA SER A 154 -26.18 28.41 -17.16
C SER A 154 -27.05 27.37 -17.88
N GLN A 155 -28.26 27.76 -18.29
CA GLN A 155 -29.23 26.89 -18.98
C GLN A 155 -28.71 26.36 -20.32
N THR A 156 -28.01 27.20 -21.08
CA THR A 156 -27.38 26.79 -22.35
C THR A 156 -26.13 25.92 -22.16
N GLY A 157 -25.67 25.72 -20.92
CA GLY A 157 -24.48 24.93 -20.61
C GLY A 157 -23.16 25.61 -20.93
N LEU A 158 -23.17 26.93 -21.21
CA LEU A 158 -21.96 27.69 -21.55
C LEU A 158 -20.98 27.70 -20.38
N LEU A 159 -21.48 27.85 -19.15
CA LEU A 159 -20.67 27.77 -17.92
C LEU A 159 -20.00 26.40 -17.77
N LYS A 160 -20.73 25.31 -18.07
CA LYS A 160 -20.18 23.94 -18.03
C LYS A 160 -19.07 23.75 -19.06
N LYS A 161 -19.27 24.29 -20.28
CA LYS A 161 -18.25 24.26 -21.35
C LYS A 161 -16.99 25.03 -20.95
N TRP A 162 -17.12 26.21 -20.37
CA TRP A 162 -15.98 27.00 -19.89
C TRP A 162 -15.27 26.33 -18.71
N LYS A 163 -16.03 25.80 -17.74
CA LYS A 163 -15.45 24.98 -16.66
C LYS A 163 -14.63 23.84 -17.25
N SER A 164 -15.18 23.07 -18.18
CA SER A 164 -14.43 21.98 -18.81
C SER A 164 -13.20 22.44 -19.60
N ARG A 165 -13.19 23.67 -20.12
CA ARG A 165 -12.11 24.20 -20.96
C ARG A 165 -10.97 24.83 -20.17
N TYR A 166 -11.29 25.56 -19.10
CA TYR A 166 -10.33 26.37 -18.35
C TYR A 166 -9.92 25.75 -17.01
N TRP A 167 -10.76 24.89 -16.44
CA TRP A 167 -10.40 24.19 -15.20
C TRP A 167 -9.25 23.22 -15.46
N PRO A 168 -8.39 22.95 -14.46
CA PRO A 168 -7.41 21.90 -14.60
C PRO A 168 -8.06 20.55 -14.94
N GLY A 169 -7.88 20.12 -16.19
CA GLY A 169 -8.26 18.79 -16.67
C GLY A 169 -7.53 17.66 -15.92
N LYS A 170 -7.95 16.41 -16.19
CA LYS A 170 -7.36 15.23 -15.54
C LYS A 170 -5.91 15.03 -15.99
N ASP A 171 -4.96 15.30 -15.09
CA ASP A 171 -3.53 15.08 -15.33
C ASP A 171 -3.11 13.64 -14.99
N ARG A 172 -1.83 13.30 -15.19
CA ARG A 172 -1.27 11.96 -14.85
C ARG A 172 -1.58 11.54 -13.41
N CYS A 173 -1.57 12.50 -12.47
CA CYS A 173 -1.89 12.25 -11.06
C CYS A 173 -3.39 12.02 -10.82
N SER A 174 -4.27 12.63 -11.63
CA SER A 174 -5.71 12.38 -11.59
C SER A 174 -6.09 11.05 -12.27
N ARG A 175 -5.27 10.58 -13.22
CA ARG A 175 -5.39 9.25 -13.84
C ARG A 175 -4.81 8.13 -12.97
N MET A 176 -4.04 8.44 -11.92
CA MET A 176 -3.42 7.41 -11.07
C MET A 176 -4.41 6.61 -10.24
N THR A 177 -5.66 7.07 -10.09
CA THR A 177 -6.72 6.23 -9.50
C THR A 177 -7.17 5.12 -10.47
N ILE A 178 -6.91 5.24 -11.79
CA ILE A 178 -7.33 4.28 -12.83
C ILE A 178 -6.38 4.36 -14.04
N SER A 179 -5.14 3.89 -13.93
CA SER A 179 -4.38 3.52 -15.13
C SER A 179 -3.54 2.29 -14.89
N ALA A 180 -4.16 1.17 -15.25
CA ALA A 180 -3.61 -0.16 -15.53
C ALA A 180 -2.54 -0.17 -16.65
N GLY A 181 -1.91 0.95 -16.95
CA GLY A 181 -0.99 1.09 -18.07
C GLY A 181 0.40 1.43 -17.54
N ASN A 182 1.29 0.44 -17.52
CA ASN A 182 2.75 0.57 -17.36
C ASN A 182 3.34 0.55 -15.95
N ARG A 183 2.69 -0.01 -14.91
CA ARG A 183 3.45 -0.43 -13.72
C ARG A 183 4.32 -1.64 -14.12
N LYS A 184 5.61 -1.41 -14.33
CA LYS A 184 6.59 -2.49 -14.54
C LYS A 184 6.77 -3.20 -13.21
N VAL A 185 6.52 -4.51 -13.19
CA VAL A 185 6.71 -5.35 -12.00
C VAL A 185 8.18 -5.25 -11.59
N GLY A 186 8.41 -4.76 -10.37
CA GLY A 186 9.75 -4.58 -9.83
C GLY A 186 10.21 -5.82 -9.07
N VAL A 187 11.52 -5.93 -8.83
CA VAL A 187 12.10 -7.00 -7.99
C VAL A 187 11.55 -6.94 -6.56
N GLY A 188 11.17 -5.76 -6.08
CA GLY A 188 10.50 -5.56 -4.79
C GLY A 188 9.19 -6.34 -4.66
N ASP A 189 8.38 -6.39 -5.73
CA ASP A 189 7.09 -7.09 -5.73
C ASP A 189 7.27 -8.63 -5.66
N MET A 190 8.47 -9.15 -5.96
CA MET A 190 8.82 -10.58 -5.97
C MET A 190 9.66 -11.02 -4.74
N GLN A 191 9.93 -10.14 -3.78
CA GLN A 191 10.79 -10.46 -2.62
C GLN A 191 10.28 -11.65 -1.79
N GLY A 192 8.96 -11.77 -1.62
CA GLY A 192 8.36 -12.89 -0.88
C GLY A 192 8.75 -14.26 -1.46
N SER A 193 8.79 -14.38 -2.79
CA SER A 193 9.18 -15.62 -3.47
C SER A 193 10.65 -15.98 -3.22
N PHE A 194 11.54 -15.00 -3.19
CA PHE A 194 12.95 -15.23 -2.87
C PHE A 194 13.14 -15.70 -1.42
N TYR A 195 12.42 -15.11 -0.46
CA TYR A 195 12.48 -15.55 0.93
C TYR A 195 11.97 -16.98 1.12
N LEU A 196 10.87 -17.33 0.47
CA LEU A 196 10.33 -18.70 0.45
C LEU A 196 11.33 -19.72 -0.11
N LEU A 197 12.01 -19.37 -1.20
CA LEU A 197 13.02 -20.23 -1.82
C LEU A 197 14.21 -20.45 -0.88
N CYS A 198 14.74 -19.38 -0.28
CA CYS A 198 15.84 -19.47 0.69
C CYS A 198 15.46 -20.31 1.92
N LEU A 199 14.25 -20.12 2.46
CA LEU A 199 13.75 -20.90 3.58
C LEU A 199 13.61 -22.38 3.21
N GLY A 200 13.09 -22.68 2.02
CA GLY A 200 12.99 -24.05 1.50
C GLY A 200 14.35 -24.75 1.40
N PHE A 201 15.35 -24.07 0.84
CA PHE A 201 16.73 -24.60 0.81
C PHE A 201 17.31 -24.78 2.21
N GLY A 202 17.06 -23.85 3.12
CA GLY A 202 17.51 -23.95 4.51
C GLY A 202 16.93 -25.19 5.20
N VAL A 203 15.62 -25.41 5.09
CA VAL A 203 14.95 -26.59 5.67
C VAL A 203 15.48 -27.88 5.03
N ALA A 204 15.61 -27.93 3.70
CA ALA A 204 16.15 -29.11 3.01
C ALA A 204 17.57 -29.45 3.47
N LEU A 205 18.42 -28.44 3.65
CA LEU A 205 19.80 -28.61 4.11
C LEU A 205 19.84 -29.08 5.57
N VAL A 206 18.98 -28.55 6.44
CA VAL A 206 18.84 -29.02 7.83
C VAL A 206 18.39 -30.48 7.89
N VAL A 207 17.37 -30.85 7.11
CA VAL A 207 16.89 -32.24 7.02
C VAL A 207 18.01 -33.17 6.55
N LEU A 208 18.77 -32.77 5.52
CA LEU A 208 19.91 -33.53 5.02
C LEU A 208 20.99 -33.71 6.10
N ILE A 209 21.34 -32.65 6.84
CA ILE A 209 22.30 -32.74 7.94
C ILE A 209 21.82 -33.72 9.02
N ILE A 210 20.54 -33.63 9.42
CA ILE A 210 19.94 -34.53 10.42
C ILE A 210 20.03 -35.98 9.94
N GLU A 211 19.66 -36.25 8.69
CA GLU A 211 19.71 -37.60 8.13
C GLU A 211 21.13 -38.16 8.08
N VAL A 212 22.11 -37.34 7.70
CA VAL A 212 23.53 -37.72 7.69
C VAL A 212 24.02 -38.02 9.11
N ILE A 213 23.65 -37.21 10.11
CA ILE A 213 24.02 -37.45 11.51
C ILE A 213 23.40 -38.75 12.02
N VAL A 214 22.11 -38.97 11.79
CA VAL A 214 21.40 -40.19 12.21
C VAL A 214 22.01 -41.42 11.55
N THR A 215 22.29 -41.36 10.25
CA THR A 215 22.89 -42.47 9.50
C THR A 215 24.31 -42.77 9.97
N ARG A 216 25.13 -41.74 10.24
CA ARG A 216 26.48 -41.90 10.81
C ARG A 216 26.43 -42.50 12.22
N ARG A 217 25.47 -42.08 13.06
CA ARG A 217 25.27 -42.65 14.41
C ARG A 217 24.82 -44.12 14.34
N LYS A 218 23.91 -44.47 13.43
CA LYS A 218 23.50 -45.87 13.19
C LYS A 218 24.68 -46.73 12.70
N LYS A 219 25.48 -46.24 11.75
CA LYS A 219 26.68 -46.95 11.27
C LYS A 219 27.75 -47.12 12.36
N LYS A 220 28.04 -46.09 13.17
CA LYS A 220 28.98 -46.22 14.31
C LYS A 220 28.50 -47.26 15.33
N LYS A 221 27.23 -47.20 15.75
CA LYS A 221 26.65 -48.21 16.65
C LYS A 221 26.77 -49.62 16.09
N MET A 222 26.48 -49.82 14.80
CA MET A 222 26.59 -51.13 14.15
C MET A 222 28.05 -51.64 14.12
N ILE A 223 29.02 -50.78 13.82
CA ILE A 223 30.45 -51.12 13.81
C ILE A 223 30.95 -51.44 15.23
N ASP A 224 30.50 -50.69 16.24
CA ASP A 224 30.87 -50.93 17.64
C ASP A 224 30.29 -52.25 18.15
N THR A 225 29.05 -52.60 17.78
CA THR A 225 28.46 -53.92 18.09
C THR A 225 29.20 -55.05 17.37
N LEU A 226 29.58 -54.86 16.10
CA LEU A 226 30.37 -55.85 15.35
C LEU A 226 31.77 -56.04 15.95
N LYS A 227 32.41 -54.97 16.43
CA LYS A 227 33.69 -55.05 17.16
C LYS A 227 33.57 -55.78 18.49
N ILE A 228 32.45 -55.64 19.21
CA ILE A 228 32.20 -56.40 20.45
C ILE A 228 32.01 -57.89 20.14
N LEU A 229 31.28 -58.24 19.07
CA LEU A 229 31.09 -59.63 18.66
C LEU A 229 32.39 -60.28 18.15
N VAL A 230 33.19 -59.55 17.35
CA VAL A 230 34.50 -60.04 16.85
C VAL A 230 35.57 -60.03 17.96
N GLY A 231 35.55 -59.03 18.85
CA GLY A 231 36.43 -58.96 20.02
C GLY A 231 36.09 -59.98 21.11
N GLY A 232 34.83 -60.40 21.20
CA GLY A 232 34.39 -61.56 22.00
C GLY A 232 34.89 -62.87 21.41
N ALA A 233 34.71 -63.08 20.09
CA ALA A 233 35.20 -64.26 19.40
C ALA A 233 36.74 -64.42 19.46
N GLY A 234 37.48 -63.32 19.45
CA GLY A 234 38.95 -63.32 19.61
C GLY A 234 39.44 -63.71 21.01
N LYS A 235 38.63 -63.52 22.06
CA LYS A 235 38.95 -63.95 23.42
C LYS A 235 38.66 -65.44 23.64
N ASP A 236 37.58 -65.96 23.05
CA ASP A 236 37.27 -67.40 23.13
C ASP A 236 38.29 -68.26 22.38
N ILE A 237 38.82 -67.80 21.24
CA ILE A 237 39.87 -68.52 20.50
C ILE A 237 41.21 -68.54 21.27
N LYS A 238 41.51 -67.50 22.06
CA LYS A 238 42.72 -67.46 22.90
C LYS A 238 42.58 -68.33 24.16
N PHE A 239 41.37 -68.38 24.74
CA PHE A 239 41.06 -69.25 25.88
C PHE A 239 41.16 -70.75 25.55
N TRP A 240 40.83 -71.17 24.32
CA TRP A 240 41.03 -72.55 23.86
C TRP A 240 42.48 -72.90 23.50
N LYS A 241 43.32 -71.90 23.19
CA LYS A 241 44.72 -72.12 22.81
C LYS A 241 45.65 -72.27 24.03
N ASP A 242 45.34 -71.62 25.14
CA ASP A 242 46.15 -71.67 26.37
C ASP A 242 45.82 -72.88 27.28
N LYS A 243 44.82 -73.71 26.93
CA LYS A 243 44.39 -74.88 27.72
C LYS A 243 44.76 -76.24 27.14
N GLN A 244 45.45 -76.28 26.00
CA GLN A 244 45.94 -77.50 25.37
C GLN A 244 47.48 -77.43 25.36
N PHE A 245 48.14 -78.45 25.92
CA PHE A 245 49.60 -78.63 26.07
C PHE A 245 50.22 -78.07 27.36
N PRO A 246 50.25 -78.93 28.40
CA PRO A 246 51.55 -79.39 28.87
C PRO A 246 51.62 -80.93 29.00
N PHE A 247 52.85 -81.45 28.91
CA PHE A 247 53.28 -82.80 29.28
C PHE A 247 53.18 -83.94 28.24
N LEU A 248 54.09 -83.92 27.28
CA LEU A 248 54.81 -85.12 26.83
C LEU A 248 56.29 -84.76 26.67
N GLN A 249 57.04 -84.92 27.77
CA GLN A 249 58.42 -85.37 27.74
C GLN A 249 58.68 -86.20 28.99
#